data_AF-A0A1B0CTZ8-F1
#
_entry.id   AF-A0A1B0CTZ8-F1
#
_cell.length_a   1.000
_cell.length_b   1.000
_cell.length_c   1.000
_cell.angle_alpha   90.00
_cell.angle_beta   90.00
_cell.angle_gamma   90.00
#
_symmetry.space_group_name_H-M   'P 1'
#
loop_
_entity.id
_entity.type
_entity.pdbx_description
1 polymer ?
#
loop_
_entity_poly.entity_id
_entity_poly.type
_entity_poly.pdbx_seq_one_letter_code
_entity_poly.pdbx_strand_id
1 'polypeptide(L)' 'MIFFGAKFENTPDVICNEHATCNNQSQTPVNLKAGEEIELNVWRHVAQRKVWYEWSLTSPQISPIYNLNGRACDILM' A
#
# COMPACT_ATOMS: atom_id res chain seq x y z
N MET A 1 4.78 15.21 2.18
CA MET A 1 4.54 14.36 1.00
C MET A 1 5.78 13.50 0.82
N ILE A 2 5.76 12.25 1.30
CA ILE A 2 6.89 11.34 1.16
C ILE A 2 6.51 10.38 0.03
N PHE A 3 7.18 10.51 -1.10
CA PHE A 3 7.08 9.54 -2.20
C PHE A 3 7.97 8.34 -1.84
N PHE A 4 7.39 7.15 -1.74
CA PHE A 4 8.16 5.91 -1.77
C PHE A 4 7.99 5.30 -3.16
N GLY A 5 8.99 5.48 -4.03
CA GLY A 5 9.15 4.61 -5.19
C GLY A 5 9.63 3.25 -4.69
N ALA A 6 8.73 2.28 -4.57
CA ALA A 6 9.12 0.92 -4.22
C ALA A 6 9.69 0.22 -5.47
N LYS A 7 11.02 0.10 -5.54
CA LYS A 7 11.67 -0.89 -6.41
C LYS A 7 11.71 -2.22 -5.66
N PHE A 8 10.99 -3.21 -6.15
CA PHE A 8 11.08 -4.57 -5.65
C PHE A 8 12.28 -5.26 -6.32
N GLU A 9 13.43 -5.26 -5.66
CA GLU A 9 14.58 -6.09 -6.04
C GLU A 9 14.66 -7.30 -5.11
N ASN A 10 14.86 -8.48 -5.69
CA ASN A 10 14.80 -9.76 -5.00
C ASN A 10 16.14 -10.02 -4.28
N THR A 11 16.26 -9.63 -3.01
CA THR A 11 17.44 -9.91 -2.19
C THR A 11 17.27 -11.22 -1.41
N PRO A 12 18.14 -12.22 -1.58
CA PRO A 12 17.93 -13.58 -1.06
C PRO A 12 18.12 -13.78 0.45
N ASP A 13 18.52 -12.76 1.23
CA ASP A 13 19.04 -12.97 2.61
C ASP A 13 18.21 -12.31 3.75
N VAL A 14 16.88 -12.19 3.63
CA VAL A 14 16.03 -11.69 4.75
C VAL A 14 14.90 -12.67 5.06
N ILE A 15 15.10 -13.54 6.05
CA ILE A 15 14.13 -14.57 6.48
C ILE A 15 13.17 -14.05 7.58
N CYS A 16 13.31 -12.80 8.05
CA CYS A 16 12.60 -12.33 9.25
C CYS A 16 11.29 -11.56 9.04
N ASN A 17 10.81 -11.34 7.82
CA ASN A 17 9.53 -10.64 7.60
C ASN A 17 8.63 -11.47 6.69
N GLU A 18 7.49 -11.92 7.21
CA GLU A 18 6.38 -12.33 6.36
C GLU A 18 5.92 -11.15 5.48
N HIS A 19 5.54 -11.42 4.23
CA HIS A 19 5.11 -10.38 3.32
C HIS A 19 3.83 -9.69 3.84
N ALA A 20 3.92 -8.42 4.19
CA ALA A 20 2.76 -7.61 4.53
C ALA A 20 1.88 -7.42 3.29
N THR A 21 0.59 -7.76 3.40
CA THR A 21 -0.38 -7.60 2.31
C THR A 21 -1.46 -6.59 2.69
N CYS A 22 -1.89 -5.77 1.72
CA CYS A 22 -2.86 -4.70 1.93
C CYS A 22 -4.29 -5.12 1.54
N ASN A 23 -4.71 -6.32 1.97
CA ASN A 23 -5.87 -7.02 1.40
C ASN A 23 -7.22 -6.75 2.09
N ASN A 24 -7.29 -5.82 3.06
CA ASN A 24 -8.47 -5.64 3.92
C ASN A 24 -9.65 -4.89 3.27
N GLN A 25 -9.71 -4.81 1.95
CA GLN A 25 -10.81 -4.18 1.20
C GLN A 25 -11.18 -5.10 0.04
N SER A 26 -12.47 -5.19 -0.30
CA SER A 26 -12.95 -5.90 -1.51
C SER A 26 -12.35 -5.20 -2.73
N GLN A 27 -11.20 -5.68 -3.16
CA GLN A 27 -10.43 -5.11 -4.26
C GLN A 27 -10.74 -5.91 -5.50
N THR A 28 -11.25 -5.22 -6.52
CA THR A 28 -11.30 -5.76 -7.87
C THR A 28 -9.86 -5.88 -8.39
N PRO A 29 -9.44 -7.06 -8.87
CA PRO A 29 -8.13 -7.22 -9.49
C PRO A 29 -7.91 -6.21 -10.61
N VAL A 30 -6.68 -5.68 -10.69
CA VAL A 30 -6.27 -4.80 -11.78
C VAL A 30 -5.56 -5.64 -12.83
N ASN A 31 -6.08 -5.63 -14.06
CA ASN A 31 -5.40 -6.29 -15.18
C ASN A 31 -4.24 -5.42 -15.65
N LEU A 32 -3.07 -6.04 -15.81
CA LEU A 32 -1.84 -5.39 -16.24
C LEU A 32 -1.32 -6.04 -17.50
N LYS A 33 -0.78 -5.23 -18.41
CA LYS A 33 -0.01 -5.70 -19.56
C LYS A 33 1.47 -5.79 -19.20
N ALA A 34 2.19 -6.65 -19.92
CA ALA A 34 3.64 -6.73 -19.78
C ALA A 34 4.28 -5.37 -20.13
N GLY A 35 5.13 -4.87 -19.23
CA GLY A 35 5.79 -3.56 -19.38
C GLY A 35 4.95 -2.36 -18.94
N GLU A 36 3.74 -2.56 -18.43
CA GLU A 36 2.91 -1.49 -17.89
C GLU A 36 3.40 -1.05 -16.51
N GLU A 37 3.52 0.26 -16.30
CA GLU A 37 4.00 0.83 -15.05
C GLU A 37 2.86 0.99 -14.04
N ILE A 38 3.11 0.53 -12.82
CA ILE A 38 2.21 0.66 -11.68
C ILE A 38 2.66 1.87 -10.89
N GLU A 39 1.75 2.80 -10.66
CA GLU A 39 1.97 3.91 -9.73
C GLU A 39 1.08 3.72 -8.51
N LEU A 40 1.71 3.56 -7.35
CA LEU A 40 1.05 3.36 -6.06
C LEU A 40 1.48 4.48 -5.10
N ASN A 41 0.50 5.23 -4.62
CA ASN A 41 0.69 6.21 -3.57
C ASN A 41 0.39 5.57 -2.22
N VAL A 42 1.30 5.74 -1.25
CA VAL A 42 1.16 5.21 0.11
C VAL A 42 1.44 6.33 1.12
N TRP A 43 0.54 6.51 2.07
CA TRP A 43 0.66 7.52 3.12
C TRP A 43 0.67 6.86 4.48
N ARG A 44 1.62 7.25 5.34
CA ARG A 44 1.63 6.91 6.76
C ARG A 44 1.01 8.06 7.54
N HIS A 45 -0.05 7.77 8.27
CA HIS A 45 -0.72 8.71 9.15
C HIS A 45 -0.46 8.37 10.62
N VAL A 46 -0.38 9.40 11.46
CA VAL A 46 -0.13 9.30 12.89
C VAL A 46 -1.13 10.18 13.61
N ALA A 47 -1.81 9.62 14.59
CA ALA A 47 -2.63 10.32 15.56
C ALA A 47 -2.16 9.98 16.98
N GLN A 48 -2.75 10.63 17.99
CA GLN A 48 -2.31 10.48 19.38
C GLN A 48 -2.29 9.03 19.89
N ARG A 49 -3.22 8.17 19.42
CA ARG A 49 -3.41 6.80 19.93
C ARG A 49 -3.29 5.71 18.86
N LYS A 50 -3.02 6.11 17.62
CA LYS A 50 -2.95 5.15 16.51
C LYS A 50 -2.11 5.64 15.35
N VAL A 51 -1.56 4.69 14.61
CA VAL A 51 -0.88 4.86 13.34
C VAL A 51 -1.62 4.03 12.30
N TRP A 52 -1.75 4.53 11.07
CA TRP A 52 -2.32 3.74 9.98
C TRP A 52 -1.68 4.11 8.65
N TYR A 53 -1.96 3.31 7.64
CA TYR A 53 -1.55 3.56 6.27
C TYR A 53 -2.78 3.73 5.38
N GLU A 54 -2.70 4.69 4.47
CA GLU A 54 -3.64 4.86 3.37
C GLU A 54 -2.90 4.61 2.06
N TRP A 55 -3.61 4.15 1.04
CA TRP A 55 -2.98 3.93 -0.27
C TRP A 55 -3.98 4.06 -1.42
N SER A 56 -3.48 4.41 -2.61
CA SER A 56 -4.27 4.51 -3.84
C SER A 56 -3.38 4.22 -5.05
N LEU A 57 -3.92 3.43 -5.99
CA LEU A 57 -3.32 3.20 -7.29
C LEU A 57 -3.66 4.38 -8.21
N THR A 58 -2.68 4.95 -8.91
CA THR A 58 -2.90 6.04 -9.89
C THR A 58 -2.56 5.65 -11.32
N SER A 59 -1.84 4.54 -11.53
CA SER A 59 -1.59 3.93 -12.85
C SER A 59 -1.62 2.40 -12.75
N PRO A 60 -2.25 1.68 -13.71
CA PRO A 60 -2.85 2.19 -14.96
C PRO A 60 -4.28 2.71 -14.82
N GLN A 61 -4.92 2.47 -13.68
CA GLN A 61 -6.25 2.97 -13.36
C GLN A 61 -6.25 3.59 -11.97
N ILE A 62 -7.01 4.68 -11.82
CA ILE A 62 -7.13 5.38 -10.55
C ILE A 62 -8.08 4.59 -9.64
N SER A 63 -7.60 4.15 -8.49
CA SER A 63 -8.42 3.57 -7.44
C SER A 63 -8.90 4.64 -6.44
N PRO A 64 -9.95 4.36 -5.65
CA PRO A 64 -10.21 5.12 -4.44
C PRO A 64 -9.01 5.11 -3.49
N ILE A 65 -9.01 6.02 -2.52
CA ILE A 65 -8.09 5.95 -1.38
C ILE A 65 -8.60 4.88 -0.41
N TYR A 66 -7.78 3.85 -0.21
CA TYR A 66 -8.07 2.75 0.69
C TYR A 66 -7.62 3.07 2.11
N ASN A 67 -8.35 2.48 3.06
CA ASN A 67 -8.14 2.65 4.51
C ASN A 67 -8.18 4.10 5.00
N LEU A 68 -8.96 4.96 4.34
CA LEU A 68 -9.18 6.35 4.73
C LEU A 68 -9.48 6.47 6.25
N ASN A 69 -8.72 7.30 6.96
CA ASN A 69 -8.74 7.50 8.41
C ASN A 69 -8.48 6.25 9.28
N GLY A 70 -7.87 5.21 8.70
CA GLY A 70 -7.56 3.95 9.39
C GLY A 70 -8.81 3.14 9.73
N ARG A 71 -9.89 3.32 8.97
CA ARG A 71 -11.22 2.74 9.28
C ARG A 71 -11.30 1.22 9.19
N ALA A 72 -10.39 0.59 8.45
CA ALA A 72 -10.36 -0.86 8.26
C ALA A 72 -9.19 -1.52 8.98
N CYS A 73 -8.07 -0.83 9.08
CA CYS A 73 -6.90 -1.30 9.81
C CYS A 73 -6.14 -0.11 10.39
N ASP A 74 -5.90 -0.16 11.69
CA ASP A 74 -4.99 0.73 12.38
C ASP A 74 -4.12 -0.06 13.35
N ILE A 75 -3.02 0.58 13.76
CA ILE A 75 -2.08 0.08 14.74
C ILE A 75 -2.25 0.98 15.96
N LEU A 76 -2.86 0.44 17.01
CA LEU A 76 -3.00 1.16 18.28
C LEU A 76 -1.64 1.31 18.95
N MET A 77 -1.43 2.47 19.57
CA MET A 77 -0.22 2.79 20.35
C MET A 77 -0.51 2.73 21.84
#